data_AF-A0A5B0SG15-F1
#
_entry.id   AF-A0A5B0SG15-F1
#
_cell.length_a   1.000
_cell.length_b   1.000
_cell.length_c   1.000
_cell.angle_alpha   90.00
_cell.angle_beta   90.00
_cell.angle_gamma   90.00
#
_symmetry.space_group_name_H-M   'P 1'
#
loop_
_entity.id
_entity.type
_entity.pdbx_description
1 polymer ?
#
loop_
_entity_poly.entity_id
_entity_poly.type
_entity_poly.pdbx_seq_one_letter_code
_entity_poly.pdbx_strand_id
1 'polypeptide(L)'
;MCEGYLIYSSAKLREGESVWLSRTSTNEVQKSKSASAKKEDHVVRLESKKNGAFARLNENFAKWMVKLIDQRLITFEGKLMFPPSKSTIGA
;
A
#
# COMPACT_ATOMS: atom_id res chain seq x y z
N MET A 1 -1.58 14.63 0.50
CA MET A 1 -2.58 13.77 1.18
C MET A 1 -3.00 12.71 0.19
N CYS A 2 -3.10 11.44 0.61
CA CYS A 2 -3.45 10.33 -0.27
C CYS A 2 -4.53 9.47 0.38
N GLU A 3 -5.36 8.86 -0.45
CA GLU A 3 -6.50 8.05 -0.01
C GLU A 3 -6.20 6.57 -0.22
N GLY A 4 -6.72 5.75 0.68
CA GLY A 4 -6.62 4.30 0.60
C GLY A 4 -7.84 3.65 1.22
N TYR A 5 -7.98 2.36 0.97
CA TYR A 5 -9.12 1.55 1.38
C TYR A 5 -8.64 0.42 2.28
N LEU A 6 -9.37 0.15 3.35
CA LEU A 6 -9.09 -0.95 4.27
C LEU A 6 -9.16 -2.30 3.55
N ILE A 7 -8.14 -3.13 3.75
CA ILE A 7 -8.10 -4.51 3.26
C ILE A 7 -8.43 -5.53 4.36
N TYR A 8 -8.38 -5.12 5.64
CA TYR A 8 -8.75 -5.93 6.79
C TYR A 8 -9.68 -5.15 7.74
N SER A 9 -10.72 -5.82 8.23
CA SER A 9 -11.72 -5.24 9.15
C SER A 9 -11.28 -5.22 10.62
N SER A 10 -10.15 -5.85 10.97
CA SER A 10 -9.65 -5.93 12.35
C SER A 10 -8.69 -4.80 12.75
N ALA A 11 -8.36 -3.90 11.82
CA ALA A 11 -7.39 -2.83 12.06
C ALA A 11 -7.91 -1.84 13.11
N LYS A 12 -7.12 -1.56 14.13
CA LYS A 12 -7.41 -0.57 15.18
C LYS A 12 -6.62 0.70 14.92
N LEU A 13 -7.19 1.58 14.11
CA LEU A 13 -6.56 2.78 13.61
C LEU A 13 -6.74 3.97 14.57
N ARG A 14 -5.71 4.81 14.67
CA ARG A 14 -5.76 6.08 15.39
C ARG A 14 -5.29 7.22 14.50
N GLU A 15 -5.92 8.37 14.64
CA GLU A 15 -5.43 9.59 14.02
C GLU A 15 -4.03 9.93 14.55
N GLY A 16 -3.16 10.40 13.67
CA GLY A 16 -1.75 10.68 13.93
C GLY A 16 -0.84 9.44 13.94
N GLU A 17 -1.38 8.22 13.77
CA GLU A 17 -0.57 6.99 13.74
C GLU A 17 0.44 7.04 12.59
N SER A 18 1.71 6.76 12.89
CA SER A 18 2.76 6.67 11.88
C SER A 18 2.50 5.49 10.95
N VAL A 19 2.55 5.76 9.65
CA VAL A 19 2.33 4.79 8.59
C VAL A 19 3.47 4.85 7.58
N TRP A 20 3.72 3.73 6.93
CA TRP A 20 4.67 3.61 5.82
C TRP A 20 4.03 2.89 4.64
N LEU A 21 4.67 3.04 3.49
CA LEU A 21 4.22 2.43 2.25
C LEU A 21 5.09 1.24 1.93
N SER A 22 4.46 0.12 1.59
CA SER A 22 5.12 -1.07 1.10
C SER A 22 4.50 -1.52 -0.22
N ARG A 23 5.32 -2.14 -1.06
CA ARG A 23 4.86 -2.82 -2.27
C ARG A 23 5.21 -4.29 -2.14
N THR A 24 4.25 -5.16 -2.46
CA THR A 24 4.55 -6.58 -2.63
C THR A 24 5.30 -6.72 -3.95
N SER A 25 6.62 -6.94 -3.88
CA SER A 25 7.44 -7.19 -5.06
C SER A 25 6.97 -8.50 -5.71
N THR A 26 6.41 -8.45 -6.91
CA THR A 26 6.20 -9.63 -7.76
C THR A 26 7.50 -10.20 -8.35
N ASN A 27 8.66 -9.81 -7.81
CA ASN A 27 9.98 -10.19 -8.30
C ASN A 27 10.74 -11.11 -7.35
N GLU A 28 10.05 -12.06 -6.73
CA GLU A 28 10.71 -13.30 -6.32
C GLU A 28 10.07 -14.46 -7.08
N VAL A 29 10.88 -15.07 -7.96
CA VAL A 29 10.61 -16.29 -8.73
C VAL A 29 9.73 -16.13 -9.98
N GLN A 30 10.36 -15.86 -11.14
CA GLN A 30 10.32 -16.76 -12.30
C GLN A 30 11.17 -16.21 -13.46
N LYS A 31 12.41 -16.71 -13.56
CA LYS A 31 13.07 -16.90 -14.85
C LYS A 31 12.30 -17.97 -15.61
N SER A 32 11.23 -17.61 -16.29
CA SER A 32 10.63 -18.48 -17.31
C SER A 32 9.90 -17.64 -18.34
N LYS A 33 10.32 -17.85 -19.58
CA LYS A 33 9.84 -17.27 -20.83
C LYS A 33 8.31 -17.21 -20.89
N SER A 34 7.77 -16.00 -21.00
CA SER A 34 6.70 -15.66 -21.94
C SER A 34 6.40 -14.18 -21.82
N ALA A 35 6.53 -13.45 -22.93
CA ALA A 35 6.08 -12.07 -23.06
C ALA A 35 4.54 -12.08 -23.18
N SER A 36 3.86 -12.43 -22.09
CA SER A 36 2.50 -11.93 -21.86
C SER A 36 2.67 -10.53 -21.31
N ALA A 37 1.97 -9.54 -21.85
CA ALA A 37 1.95 -8.18 -21.33
C ALA A 37 1.57 -8.25 -19.85
N LYS A 38 2.58 -8.27 -18.95
CA LYS A 38 2.40 -8.33 -17.52
C LYS A 38 1.62 -7.08 -17.15
N LYS A 39 0.33 -7.23 -16.81
CA LYS A 39 -0.45 -6.18 -16.17
C LYS A 39 0.43 -5.62 -15.05
N GLU A 40 0.79 -4.33 -15.14
CA GLU A 40 1.56 -3.69 -14.09
C GLU A 40 0.73 -3.74 -12.81
N ASP A 41 1.20 -4.50 -11.82
CA ASP A 41 0.51 -4.59 -10.55
C ASP A 41 0.83 -3.36 -9.70
N HIS A 42 -0.10 -2.41 -9.68
CA HIS A 42 -0.01 -1.17 -8.93
C HIS A 42 -0.64 -1.32 -7.54
N VAL A 43 -0.17 -2.30 -6.76
CA VAL A 43 -0.59 -2.48 -5.37
C VAL A 43 0.45 -1.84 -4.44
N VAL A 44 0.05 -0.78 -3.76
CA VAL A 44 0.81 -0.21 -2.63
C VAL A 44 -0.04 -0.35 -1.37
N ARG A 45 0.55 -0.94 -0.34
CA ARG A 45 -0.08 -1.16 0.96
C ARG A 45 0.37 -0.07 1.93
N LEU A 46 -0.57 0.33 2.78
CA LEU A 46 -0.32 1.15 3.95
C LEU A 46 -0.10 0.21 5.13
N GLU A 47 1.01 0.43 5.82
CA GLU A 47 1.42 -0.36 6.96
C GLU A 47 1.57 0.50 8.21
N SER A 48 1.26 -0.09 9.36
CA SER A 48 1.54 0.50 10.66
C SER A 48 2.15 -0.52 11.60
N LYS A 49 2.83 -0.04 12.65
CA LYS A 49 3.54 -0.91 13.61
C LYS A 49 2.58 -1.85 14.33
N LYS A 50 1.35 -1.40 14.53
CA LYS A 50 0.34 -2.13 15.29
C LYS A 50 -0.47 -3.09 14.42
N ASN A 51 -0.76 -2.70 13.18
CA ASN A 51 -1.71 -3.42 12.34
C ASN A 51 -1.04 -4.19 11.19
N GLY A 52 0.28 -4.02 10.98
CA GLY A 52 0.93 -4.49 9.75
C GLY A 52 0.30 -3.80 8.53
N ALA A 53 0.21 -4.50 7.40
CA ALA A 53 -0.51 -4.00 6.23
C ALA A 53 -2.01 -4.00 6.48
N PHE A 54 -2.65 -2.83 6.50
CA PHE A 54 -4.06 -2.69 6.87
C PHE A 54 -4.93 -2.06 5.79
N ALA A 55 -4.33 -1.29 4.89
CA ALA A 55 -5.03 -0.64 3.77
C ALA A 55 -4.22 -0.74 2.48
N ARG A 56 -4.89 -0.48 1.36
CA ARG A 56 -4.27 -0.31 0.04
C ARG A 56 -4.52 1.12 -0.44
N LEU A 57 -3.51 1.74 -1.02
CA LEU A 57 -3.65 3.03 -1.70
C LEU A 57 -4.60 2.93 -2.89
N ASN A 58 -5.34 4.01 -3.14
CA ASN A 58 -6.10 4.18 -4.37
C ASN A 58 -5.19 4.06 -5.60
N GLU A 59 -5.72 3.48 -6.68
CA GLU A 59 -4.96 3.12 -7.88
C GLU A 59 -4.22 4.31 -8.51
N ASN A 60 -4.84 5.50 -8.53
CA ASN A 60 -4.22 6.70 -9.09
C ASN A 60 -2.95 7.07 -8.32
N PHE A 61 -2.97 6.94 -6.99
CA PHE A 61 -1.80 7.20 -6.18
C PHE A 61 -0.77 6.06 -6.25
N ALA A 62 -1.24 4.82 -6.26
CA ALA A 62 -0.38 3.65 -6.32
C ALA A 62 0.48 3.63 -7.60
N LYS A 63 -0.07 4.03 -8.76
CA LYS A 63 0.65 4.06 -10.04
C LYS A 63 1.95 4.86 -10.01
N TRP A 64 1.94 6.06 -9.43
CA TRP A 64 3.15 6.89 -9.34
C TRP A 64 4.05 6.46 -8.19
N MET A 65 3.48 6.06 -7.05
CA MET A 65 4.21 5.61 -5.87
C MET A 65 5.06 4.37 -6.14
N VAL A 66 4.53 3.41 -6.90
CA VAL A 66 5.23 2.17 -7.24
C VAL A 66 6.59 2.45 -7.88
N LYS A 67 6.65 3.37 -8.86
CA LYS A 67 7.90 3.69 -9.56
C LYS A 67 8.96 4.23 -8.61
N LEU A 68 8.55 5.02 -7.63
CA LEU A 68 9.45 5.60 -6.62
C LEU A 68 9.90 4.56 -5.58
N ILE A 69 8.99 3.70 -5.13
CA ILE A 69 9.31 2.59 -4.21
C ILE A 69 10.31 1.62 -4.86
N ASP A 70 10.07 1.25 -6.13
CA ASP A 70 10.92 0.31 -6.88
C ASP A 70 12.34 0.83 -7.07
N GLN A 71 12.49 2.14 -7.29
CA GLN A 71 13.79 2.78 -7.44
C GLN A 71 14.60 2.78 -6.14
N ARG A 72 13.96 2.59 -4.97
CA ARG A 72 14.60 2.60 -3.64
C ARG A 72 15.46 3.85 -3.36
N LEU A 73 15.13 4.96 -4.01
CA LEU A 73 15.85 6.23 -3.86
C LEU A 73 15.31 7.08 -2.70
N ILE A 74 14.08 6.79 -2.25
CA ILE A 74 13.40 7.56 -1.22
C ILE A 74 12.67 6.63 -0.25
N THR A 75 12.48 7.12 0.98
CA THR A 75 11.67 6.48 2.02
C THR A 75 10.36 7.24 2.18
N PHE A 76 9.25 6.51 2.28
CA PHE A 76 7.93 7.09 2.49
C PHE A 76 7.54 7.01 3.96
N GLU A 77 7.35 8.17 4.57
CA GLU A 77 6.82 8.31 5.92
C GLU A 77 5.52 9.11 5.88
N GLY A 78 4.54 8.72 6.69
CA GLY A 78 3.26 9.39 6.76
C GLY A 78 2.62 9.28 8.13
N LYS A 79 1.54 10.05 8.30
CA LYS A 79 0.64 9.97 9.45
C LYS A 79 -0.79 9.76 8.97
N LEU A 80 -1.54 8.93 9.66
CA LEU A 80 -2.94 8.69 9.38
C LEU A 80 -3.79 9.87 9.86
N MET A 81 -4.41 10.64 8.97
CA MET A 81 -5.14 11.86 9.35
C MET A 81 -6.65 11.66 9.51
N PHE A 82 -7.24 10.67 8.83
CA PHE A 82 -8.70 10.47 8.84
C PHE A 82 -9.03 8.97 8.85
N PRO A 83 -8.83 8.27 9.98
CA PRO A 83 -9.24 6.87 10.08
C PRO A 83 -10.77 6.75 9.96
N PRO A 84 -11.29 5.72 9.28
CA PRO A 84 -12.73 5.49 9.22
C PRO A 84 -13.27 5.16 10.63
N SER A 85 -14.49 5.61 10.93
CA SER A 85 -15.13 5.37 12.24
C SER A 85 -15.42 3.89 12.50
N LYS A 86 -15.52 3.09 11.43
CA LYS A 86 -15.70 1.64 11.49
C LYS A 86 -14.66 0.98 10.60
N SER A 87 -14.01 -0.06 11.13
CA SER A 87 -13.05 -0.85 10.37
C SER A 87 -13.77 -1.88 9.49
N THR A 88 -14.31 -1.43 8.37
CA THR A 88 -14.94 -2.29 7.35
C THR A 88 -14.08 -2.34 6.10
N ILE A 89 -13.98 -3.51 5.45
CA ILE A 89 -13.21 -3.66 4.21
C ILE A 89 -13.78 -2.70 3.16
N GLY A 90 -12.89 -1.97 2.47
CA GLY A 90 -13.26 -0.98 1.46
C GLY A 90 -13.58 0.42 2.00
N ALA A 91 -13.62 0.60 3.33
CA ALA A 91 -13.74 1.93 3.95
C ALA A 91 -12.44 2.72 3.94
#